data_AF-A0A365QIT1-F1
#
_entry.id   AF-A0A365QIT1-F1
#
_cell.length_a   1.000
_cell.length_b   1.000
_cell.length_c   1.000
_cell.angle_alpha   90.00
_cell.angle_beta   90.00
_cell.angle_gamma   90.00
#
_symmetry.space_group_name_H-M   'P 1'
#
loop_
_entity.id
_entity.type
_entity.pdbx_description
1 polymer ?
#
loop_
_entity_poly.entity_id
_entity_poly.type
_entity_poly.pdbx_seq_one_letter_code
_entity_poly.pdbx_strand_id
1 'polypeptide(L)'
;MKQNDYIRGQVGKFVTWMSRRLDDDTFKHAYTSRRTRTHWACENLFDAYERYHWTYGDLSGYGIPAGSSFDSSLHALETLQKELNAGLAVGNNERVHRAALGVMIWGGVTNGNRKWLNDHKSELCHIVSRTRDAINAGDTENPLLADGDLRFTSGMSKVYSLVCDDFVIYDSRVAAALGRAVVQFCQAKGLTDVPEGLDLAWAPAKSAPNAISPPERYAGQARLTFPRLASGRVYAKWNMLASWLLTAIADHECTRRSAFVARIESRTRRLRALEAALFMIGYDLGGDSDAGGRAPQRHEPVGPQTRRPGGGEVYEWIECETRKRGRQFEYRLGQDAIDTRKPGGGSVIRFPHSEIDETLRRLAAHFGTGPFPLSNSATGVRKKTVPFGLGTAYFEATRKNPPNASRLAAVLEDLGVFEPAPLTDEHWTLGNSPPHQYESGDSDV
;
A
#
# COMPACT_ATOMS: atom_id res chain seq x y z
N MET A 1 -11.11 -25.82 -4.49
CA MET A 1 -11.86 -25.98 -3.24
C MET A 1 -12.99 -24.96 -3.28
N LYS A 2 -14.23 -25.41 -3.04
CA LYS A 2 -15.42 -24.55 -3.09
C LYS A 2 -15.70 -23.92 -1.72
N GLN A 3 -16.27 -22.71 -1.72
CA GLN A 3 -16.55 -21.94 -0.51
C GLN A 3 -17.34 -22.73 0.56
N ASN A 4 -18.41 -23.41 0.15
CA ASN A 4 -19.29 -24.15 1.08
C ASN A 4 -18.61 -25.35 1.74
N ASP A 5 -17.57 -25.90 1.11
CA ASP A 5 -16.79 -27.01 1.66
C ASP A 5 -15.70 -26.49 2.60
N TYR A 6 -15.08 -25.36 2.24
CA TYR A 6 -14.01 -24.73 3.01
C TYR A 6 -14.43 -24.39 4.45
N ILE A 7 -15.62 -23.81 4.66
CA ILE A 7 -16.06 -23.32 5.98
C ILE A 7 -16.50 -24.43 6.95
N ARG A 8 -16.27 -25.70 6.62
CA ARG A 8 -16.62 -26.86 7.45
C ARG A 8 -15.44 -27.31 8.32
N GLY A 9 -15.65 -28.38 9.10
CA GLY A 9 -14.57 -29.04 9.84
C GLY A 9 -13.84 -28.12 10.82
N GLN A 10 -12.50 -28.11 10.75
CA GLN A 10 -11.67 -27.27 11.63
C GLN A 10 -11.80 -25.78 11.32
N VAL A 11 -11.98 -25.40 10.05
CA VAL A 11 -12.24 -24.00 9.66
C VAL A 11 -13.54 -23.51 10.28
N GLY A 12 -14.61 -24.30 10.23
CA GLY A 12 -15.88 -23.96 10.90
C GLY A 12 -15.74 -23.80 12.41
N LYS A 13 -14.95 -24.66 13.07
CA LYS A 13 -14.65 -24.52 14.51
C LYS A 13 -13.86 -23.24 14.80
N PHE A 14 -12.93 -22.85 13.92
CA PHE A 14 -12.22 -21.58 14.01
C PHE A 14 -13.17 -20.39 13.83
N VAL A 15 -14.06 -20.42 12.85
CA VAL A 15 -15.09 -19.39 12.64
C VAL A 15 -15.90 -19.18 13.91
N THR A 16 -16.44 -20.25 14.51
CA THR A 16 -17.18 -20.16 15.78
C THR A 16 -16.30 -19.64 16.92
N TRP A 17 -15.04 -20.06 17.00
CA TRP A 17 -14.11 -19.62 18.05
C TRP A 17 -13.79 -18.13 17.96
N MET A 18 -13.47 -17.62 16.76
CA MET A 18 -13.13 -16.21 16.54
C MET A 18 -14.36 -15.31 16.69
N SER A 19 -15.53 -15.75 16.20
CA SER A 19 -16.80 -15.00 16.31
C SER A 19 -17.23 -14.74 17.76
N ARG A 20 -16.77 -15.54 18.72
CA ARG A 20 -17.05 -15.36 20.15
C ARG A 20 -16.08 -14.39 20.85
N ARG A 21 -15.01 -13.97 20.17
CA ARG A 21 -13.85 -13.28 20.74
C ARG A 21 -13.57 -11.92 20.11
N LEU A 22 -14.50 -11.39 19.33
CA LEU A 22 -14.31 -10.11 18.63
C LEU A 22 -14.15 -8.94 19.61
N ASP A 23 -14.76 -9.04 20.80
CA ASP A 23 -14.78 -7.96 21.79
C ASP A 23 -13.95 -8.26 23.07
N ASP A 24 -13.36 -9.45 23.18
CA ASP A 24 -12.54 -9.81 24.35
C ASP A 24 -11.03 -9.54 24.12
N ASP A 25 -10.24 -9.78 25.16
CA ASP A 25 -8.81 -9.49 25.20
C ASP A 25 -7.94 -10.44 24.35
N THR A 26 -8.53 -11.43 23.67
CA THR A 26 -7.81 -12.34 22.77
C THR A 26 -6.96 -11.58 21.75
N PHE A 27 -7.47 -10.43 21.29
CA PHE A 27 -6.84 -9.58 20.29
C PHE A 27 -6.17 -8.33 20.86
N LYS A 28 -6.08 -8.20 22.19
CA LYS A 28 -5.35 -7.12 22.85
C LYS A 28 -3.92 -7.08 22.32
N HIS A 29 -3.46 -5.90 21.91
CA HIS A 29 -2.17 -5.76 21.25
C HIS A 29 -1.62 -4.34 21.35
N ALA A 30 -0.30 -4.21 21.34
CA ALA A 30 0.38 -2.92 21.29
C ALA A 30 1.68 -3.02 20.49
N TYR A 31 2.09 -1.89 19.89
CA TYR A 31 3.40 -1.73 19.27
C TYR A 31 3.77 -0.26 19.13
N THR A 32 5.06 0.02 18.97
CA THR A 32 5.51 1.32 18.50
C THR A 32 5.67 1.30 16.98
N SER A 33 4.90 2.15 16.29
CA SER A 33 5.01 2.30 14.83
C SER A 33 6.41 2.78 14.49
N ARG A 34 7.18 2.00 13.74
CA ARG A 34 8.54 2.39 13.32
C ARG A 34 8.52 3.55 12.32
N ARG A 35 7.40 3.74 11.62
CA ARG A 35 7.19 4.83 10.65
C ARG A 35 7.00 6.17 11.33
N THR A 36 6.11 6.22 12.33
CA THR A 36 5.68 7.46 12.98
C THR A 36 6.31 7.66 14.37
N ARG A 37 6.95 6.62 14.91
CA ARG A 37 7.44 6.54 16.31
C ARG A 37 6.35 6.75 17.36
N THR A 38 5.10 6.53 16.97
CA THR A 38 3.94 6.64 17.85
C THR A 38 3.59 5.28 18.41
N HIS A 39 3.22 5.25 19.69
CA HIS A 39 2.64 4.07 20.31
C HIS A 39 1.21 3.86 19.78
N TRP A 40 0.89 2.62 19.41
CA TRP A 40 -0.45 2.18 19.04
C TRP A 40 -0.81 0.98 19.89
N ALA A 41 -2.04 0.93 20.41
CA ALA A 41 -2.54 -0.18 21.19
C ALA A 41 -4.05 -0.32 21.05
N CYS A 42 -4.57 -1.53 21.23
CA CYS A 42 -5.98 -1.85 21.28
C CYS A 42 -6.29 -2.88 22.37
N GLU A 43 -7.49 -2.83 22.95
CA GLU A 43 -7.95 -3.79 23.98
C GLU A 43 -8.61 -5.03 23.39
N ASN A 44 -9.18 -4.94 22.19
CA ASN A 44 -9.83 -6.04 21.47
C ASN A 44 -9.86 -5.75 19.96
N LEU A 45 -10.49 -6.63 19.17
CA LEU A 45 -10.54 -6.49 17.71
C LEU A 45 -11.40 -5.29 17.29
N PHE A 46 -12.47 -4.97 18.01
CA PHE A 46 -13.31 -3.81 17.72
C PHE A 46 -12.56 -2.48 17.97
N ASP A 47 -11.87 -2.36 19.10
CA ASP A 47 -11.03 -1.18 19.42
C ASP A 47 -9.88 -1.02 18.41
N ALA A 48 -9.32 -2.12 17.90
CA ALA A 48 -8.32 -2.06 16.82
C ALA A 48 -8.87 -1.40 15.55
N TYR A 49 -10.14 -1.65 15.23
CA TYR A 49 -10.86 -0.97 14.15
C TYR A 49 -11.09 0.52 14.47
N GLU A 50 -11.57 0.86 15.67
CA GLU A 50 -11.82 2.26 16.06
C GLU A 50 -10.52 3.10 16.02
N ARG A 51 -9.38 2.45 16.25
CA ARG A 51 -8.04 3.06 16.21
C ARG A 51 -7.33 2.90 14.86
N TYR A 52 -8.08 2.62 13.81
CA TYR A 52 -7.52 2.50 12.47
C TYR A 52 -6.80 3.78 12.06
N HIS A 53 -5.59 3.61 11.52
CA HIS A 53 -4.79 4.70 11.01
C HIS A 53 -3.96 4.28 9.78
N TRP A 54 -4.35 4.81 8.62
CA TRP A 54 -3.64 4.64 7.35
C TRP A 54 -3.72 5.91 6.50
N THR A 55 -2.63 6.67 6.46
CA THR A 55 -2.48 7.78 5.53
C THR A 55 -2.36 7.28 4.10
N TYR A 56 -3.21 7.80 3.22
CA TYR A 56 -3.17 7.53 1.78
C TYR A 56 -2.71 8.76 0.97
N GLY A 57 -2.22 8.52 -0.26
CA GLY A 57 -1.70 9.56 -1.15
C GLY A 57 -2.78 10.47 -1.75
N ASP A 58 -2.36 11.37 -2.65
CA ASP A 58 -3.25 12.37 -3.25
C ASP A 58 -4.33 11.74 -4.15
N LEU A 59 -5.59 11.96 -3.79
CA LEU A 59 -6.79 11.56 -4.53
C LEU A 59 -7.68 12.77 -4.85
N SER A 60 -7.11 13.98 -4.86
CA SER A 60 -7.81 15.23 -5.17
C SER A 60 -8.50 15.22 -6.53
N GLY A 61 -7.98 14.45 -7.50
CA GLY A 61 -8.63 14.20 -8.80
C GLY A 61 -9.99 13.52 -8.72
N TYR A 62 -10.35 12.98 -7.56
CA TYR A 62 -11.68 12.43 -7.22
C TYR A 62 -12.46 13.29 -6.23
N GLY A 63 -11.96 14.49 -5.90
CA GLY A 63 -12.52 15.33 -4.83
C GLY A 63 -12.34 14.74 -3.43
N ILE A 64 -11.42 13.79 -3.25
CA ILE A 64 -11.17 13.13 -1.97
C ILE A 64 -10.03 13.86 -1.26
N PRO A 65 -10.27 14.45 -0.07
CA PRO A 65 -9.20 15.08 0.70
C PRO A 65 -8.26 14.02 1.29
N ALA A 66 -7.03 14.45 1.61
CA ALA A 66 -6.09 13.63 2.37
C ALA A 66 -6.72 13.18 3.70
N GLY A 67 -6.47 11.93 4.09
CA GLY A 67 -7.07 11.34 5.28
C GLY A 67 -6.25 10.19 5.83
N SER A 68 -6.57 9.78 7.05
CA SER A 68 -5.92 8.66 7.74
C SER A 68 -6.86 7.77 8.56
N SER A 69 -8.10 8.21 8.81
CA SER A 69 -9.08 7.46 9.60
C SER A 69 -9.78 6.38 8.78
N PHE A 70 -10.47 5.47 9.46
CA PHE A 70 -11.29 4.45 8.81
C PHE A 70 -12.33 5.08 7.89
N ASP A 71 -13.07 6.09 8.35
CA ASP A 71 -14.13 6.72 7.56
C ASP A 71 -13.59 7.41 6.32
N SER A 72 -12.45 8.11 6.44
CA SER A 72 -11.80 8.74 5.29
C SER A 72 -11.32 7.70 4.27
N SER A 73 -10.75 6.59 4.75
CA SER A 73 -10.31 5.49 3.90
C SER A 73 -11.50 4.77 3.24
N LEU A 74 -12.58 4.53 3.98
CA LEU A 74 -13.79 3.91 3.46
C LEU A 74 -14.44 4.79 2.39
N HIS A 75 -14.54 6.10 2.63
CA HIS A 75 -15.05 7.05 1.64
C HIS A 75 -14.22 7.04 0.36
N ALA A 76 -12.88 6.98 0.48
CA ALA A 76 -11.99 6.88 -0.67
C ALA A 76 -12.22 5.58 -1.46
N LEU A 77 -12.29 4.44 -0.77
CA LEU A 77 -12.54 3.13 -1.38
C LEU A 77 -13.93 3.03 -2.02
N GLU A 78 -14.97 3.53 -1.37
CA GLU A 78 -16.34 3.56 -1.91
C GLU A 78 -16.41 4.42 -3.19
N THR A 79 -15.68 5.54 -3.23
CA THR A 79 -15.59 6.39 -4.42
C THR A 79 -14.85 5.70 -5.56
N LEU A 80 -13.68 5.11 -5.28
CA LEU A 80 -12.91 4.37 -6.27
C LEU A 80 -13.65 3.12 -6.78
N GLN A 81 -14.40 2.44 -5.91
CA GLN A 81 -15.27 1.32 -6.27
C GLN A 81 -16.36 1.75 -7.25
N LYS A 82 -17.04 2.87 -6.99
CA LYS A 82 -18.06 3.42 -7.91
C LYS A 82 -17.46 3.70 -9.29
N GLU A 83 -16.27 4.28 -9.34
CA GLU A 83 -15.57 4.58 -10.59
C GLU A 83 -15.13 3.32 -11.35
N LEU A 84 -14.60 2.30 -10.65
CA LEU A 84 -14.28 1.01 -11.23
C LEU A 84 -15.53 0.35 -11.81
N ASN A 85 -16.60 0.21 -11.03
CA ASN A 85 -17.83 -0.45 -11.46
C ASN A 85 -18.49 0.29 -12.63
N ALA A 86 -18.52 1.62 -12.60
CA ALA A 86 -19.06 2.42 -13.70
C ALA A 86 -18.22 2.29 -14.97
N GLY A 87 -16.89 2.19 -14.86
CA GLY A 87 -16.01 1.92 -16.00
C GLY A 87 -16.24 0.53 -16.60
N LEU A 88 -16.30 -0.50 -15.75
CA LEU A 88 -16.53 -1.88 -16.16
C LEU A 88 -17.89 -2.06 -16.85
N ALA A 89 -18.95 -1.43 -16.33
CA ALA A 89 -20.31 -1.55 -16.86
C ALA A 89 -20.46 -1.11 -18.32
N VAL A 90 -19.63 -0.16 -18.78
CA VAL A 90 -19.67 0.37 -20.15
C VAL A 90 -18.42 0.04 -20.96
N GLY A 91 -17.54 -0.83 -20.44
CA GLY A 91 -16.29 -1.21 -21.11
C GLY A 91 -15.26 -0.07 -21.25
N ASN A 92 -15.31 0.95 -20.39
CA ASN A 92 -14.41 2.10 -20.46
C ASN A 92 -13.08 1.83 -19.74
N ASN A 93 -12.10 1.35 -20.52
CA ASN A 93 -10.74 1.06 -20.09
C ASN A 93 -10.02 2.25 -19.44
N GLU A 94 -10.21 3.47 -19.95
CA GLU A 94 -9.61 4.69 -19.41
C GLU A 94 -10.10 4.98 -17.99
N ARG A 95 -11.41 4.81 -17.76
CA ARG A 95 -12.02 5.00 -16.44
C ARG A 95 -11.55 3.94 -15.45
N VAL A 96 -11.50 2.68 -15.86
CA VAL A 96 -10.98 1.56 -15.04
C VAL A 96 -9.50 1.79 -14.72
N HIS A 97 -8.70 2.21 -15.71
CA HIS A 97 -7.28 2.55 -15.52
C HIS A 97 -7.09 3.60 -14.45
N ARG A 98 -7.78 4.75 -14.58
CA ARG A 98 -7.67 5.86 -13.63
C ARG A 98 -8.06 5.42 -12.22
N ALA A 99 -9.17 4.71 -12.08
CA ALA A 99 -9.65 4.24 -10.78
C ALA A 99 -8.72 3.18 -10.17
N ALA A 100 -8.22 2.24 -10.97
CA ALA A 100 -7.22 1.27 -10.53
C ALA A 100 -5.92 1.95 -10.07
N LEU A 101 -5.48 3.00 -10.76
CA LEU A 101 -4.35 3.81 -10.35
C LEU A 101 -4.63 4.54 -9.03
N GLY A 102 -5.83 5.11 -8.86
CA GLY A 102 -6.30 5.67 -7.59
C GLY A 102 -6.23 4.66 -6.44
N VAL A 103 -6.60 3.41 -6.69
CA VAL A 103 -6.43 2.31 -5.70
C VAL A 103 -4.95 2.06 -5.37
N MET A 104 -4.05 2.14 -6.35
CA MET A 104 -2.61 1.99 -6.09
C MET A 104 -2.06 3.14 -5.24
N ILE A 105 -2.51 4.37 -5.49
CA ILE A 105 -2.16 5.56 -4.71
C ILE A 105 -2.69 5.43 -3.30
N TRP A 106 -3.96 5.05 -3.14
CA TRP A 106 -4.57 4.82 -1.83
C TRP A 106 -3.80 3.76 -1.02
N GLY A 107 -3.45 2.66 -1.67
CA GLY A 107 -2.78 1.53 -1.05
C GLY A 107 -1.26 1.67 -0.86
N GLY A 108 -0.65 2.76 -1.32
CA GLY A 108 0.81 2.97 -1.27
C GLY A 108 1.60 1.94 -2.08
N VAL A 109 1.05 1.48 -3.21
CA VAL A 109 1.59 0.36 -4.01
C VAL A 109 1.70 0.71 -5.50
N THR A 110 2.02 1.96 -5.82
CA THR A 110 2.21 2.43 -7.20
C THR A 110 3.39 1.77 -7.90
N ASN A 111 4.48 1.50 -7.17
CA ASN A 111 5.71 0.94 -7.74
C ASN A 111 5.45 -0.38 -8.49
N GLY A 112 5.90 -0.45 -9.75
CA GLY A 112 5.71 -1.55 -10.70
C GLY A 112 4.27 -1.75 -11.18
N ASN A 113 3.25 -1.45 -10.35
CA ASN A 113 1.85 -1.58 -10.73
C ASN A 113 1.39 -0.46 -11.66
N ARG A 114 1.87 0.78 -11.49
CA ARG A 114 1.56 1.89 -12.40
C ARG A 114 1.98 1.56 -13.84
N LYS A 115 3.23 1.12 -14.02
CA LYS A 115 3.73 0.71 -15.34
C LYS A 115 2.87 -0.40 -15.93
N TRP A 116 2.61 -1.45 -15.15
CA TRP A 116 1.78 -2.56 -15.62
C TRP A 116 0.36 -2.10 -16.03
N LEU A 117 -0.28 -1.23 -15.24
CA LEU A 117 -1.59 -0.65 -15.58
C LEU A 117 -1.54 0.16 -16.88
N ASN A 118 -0.47 0.95 -17.10
CA ASN A 118 -0.28 1.70 -18.34
C ASN A 118 -0.10 0.78 -19.55
N ASP A 119 0.72 -0.27 -19.41
CA ASP A 119 1.01 -1.21 -20.49
C ASP A 119 -0.23 -2.00 -20.93
N HIS A 120 -1.14 -2.31 -19.99
CA HIS A 120 -2.34 -3.12 -20.24
C HIS A 120 -3.62 -2.27 -20.35
N LYS A 121 -3.48 -0.96 -20.51
CA LYS A 121 -4.59 0.00 -20.42
C LYS A 121 -5.78 -0.37 -21.32
N SER A 122 -5.51 -0.77 -22.56
CA SER A 122 -6.53 -1.10 -23.57
C SER A 122 -7.33 -2.38 -23.29
N GLU A 123 -6.90 -3.20 -22.32
CA GLU A 123 -7.51 -4.49 -21.99
C GLU A 123 -7.95 -4.59 -20.52
N LEU A 124 -7.79 -3.53 -19.71
CA LEU A 124 -8.06 -3.57 -18.28
C LEU A 124 -9.49 -3.99 -17.93
N CYS A 125 -10.50 -3.53 -18.67
CA CYS A 125 -11.88 -3.96 -18.46
C CYS A 125 -12.03 -5.47 -18.58
N HIS A 126 -11.39 -6.06 -19.60
CA HIS A 126 -11.42 -7.50 -19.81
C HIS A 126 -10.67 -8.24 -18.70
N ILE A 127 -9.44 -7.82 -18.38
CA ILE A 127 -8.64 -8.48 -17.33
C ILE A 127 -9.36 -8.44 -15.98
N VAL A 128 -9.86 -7.26 -15.58
CA VAL A 128 -10.53 -7.07 -14.29
C VAL A 128 -11.85 -7.84 -14.23
N SER A 129 -12.68 -7.77 -15.27
CA SER A 129 -13.97 -8.50 -15.28
C SER A 129 -13.77 -10.01 -15.27
N ARG A 130 -12.87 -10.53 -16.12
CA ARG A 130 -12.55 -11.98 -16.19
C ARG A 130 -12.04 -12.50 -14.85
N THR A 131 -11.18 -11.74 -14.17
CA THR A 131 -10.66 -12.13 -12.86
C THR A 131 -11.73 -12.04 -11.77
N ARG A 132 -12.55 -10.98 -11.77
CA ARG A 132 -13.71 -10.84 -10.87
C ARG A 132 -14.65 -12.02 -10.99
N ASP A 133 -15.06 -12.36 -12.22
CA ASP A 133 -16.02 -13.43 -12.48
C ASP A 133 -15.45 -14.79 -12.04
N ALA A 134 -14.15 -15.02 -12.24
CA ALA A 134 -13.46 -16.21 -11.76
C ALA A 134 -13.46 -16.34 -10.22
N ILE A 135 -13.24 -15.23 -9.52
CA ILE A 135 -13.26 -15.17 -8.05
C ILE A 135 -14.68 -15.37 -7.52
N ASN A 136 -15.66 -14.64 -8.07
CA ASN A 136 -17.06 -14.69 -7.65
C ASN A 136 -17.71 -16.03 -7.95
N ALA A 137 -17.15 -16.86 -8.84
CA ALA A 137 -17.59 -18.24 -9.05
C ALA A 137 -17.39 -19.14 -7.80
N GLY A 138 -16.61 -18.71 -6.79
CA GLY A 138 -16.55 -19.40 -5.51
C GLY A 138 -15.73 -20.69 -5.50
N ASP A 139 -14.82 -20.88 -6.46
CA ASP A 139 -13.94 -22.04 -6.57
C ASP A 139 -12.48 -21.65 -6.78
N THR A 140 -11.63 -22.02 -5.82
CA THR A 140 -10.17 -21.78 -5.87
C THR A 140 -9.44 -22.59 -6.95
N GLU A 141 -10.09 -23.61 -7.54
CA GLU A 141 -9.54 -24.37 -8.68
C GLU A 141 -10.09 -23.88 -10.04
N ASN A 142 -10.72 -22.71 -10.09
CA ASN A 142 -11.16 -22.14 -11.36
C ASN A 142 -9.98 -22.07 -12.35
N PRO A 143 -10.09 -22.62 -13.58
CA PRO A 143 -8.99 -22.65 -14.55
C PRO A 143 -8.37 -21.28 -14.85
N LEU A 144 -9.17 -20.21 -14.80
CA LEU A 144 -8.70 -18.84 -14.99
C LEU A 144 -7.73 -18.38 -13.91
N LEU A 145 -7.81 -18.94 -12.71
CA LEU A 145 -6.89 -18.65 -11.62
C LEU A 145 -5.56 -19.39 -11.77
N ALA A 146 -5.51 -20.42 -12.62
CA ALA A 146 -4.30 -21.16 -12.96
C ALA A 146 -3.60 -20.62 -14.22
N ASP A 147 -4.16 -19.60 -14.85
CA ASP A 147 -3.58 -18.90 -15.99
C ASP A 147 -2.22 -18.28 -15.61
N GLY A 148 -1.20 -18.52 -16.44
CA GLY A 148 0.16 -18.02 -16.19
C GLY A 148 0.24 -16.49 -16.24
N ASP A 149 -0.68 -15.87 -16.97
CA ASP A 149 -0.77 -14.42 -17.13
C ASP A 149 -1.65 -13.75 -16.05
N LEU A 150 -2.14 -14.51 -15.07
CA LEU A 150 -2.93 -13.97 -13.97
C LEU A 150 -2.13 -12.94 -13.15
N ARG A 151 -2.47 -11.66 -13.31
CA ARG A 151 -1.91 -10.57 -12.51
C ARG A 151 -2.57 -10.49 -11.13
N PHE A 152 -2.16 -11.37 -10.22
CA PHE A 152 -2.57 -11.30 -8.81
C PHE A 152 -1.40 -10.89 -7.91
N THR A 153 -1.26 -9.59 -7.67
CA THR A 153 -0.26 -9.00 -6.76
C THR A 153 -0.95 -8.29 -5.60
N SER A 154 -0.19 -7.84 -4.60
CA SER A 154 -0.74 -7.03 -3.50
C SER A 154 -1.37 -5.70 -3.95
N GLY A 155 -0.98 -5.18 -5.13
CA GLY A 155 -1.63 -4.02 -5.74
C GLY A 155 -2.97 -4.40 -6.35
N MET A 156 -2.95 -5.38 -7.26
CA MET A 156 -4.17 -5.80 -7.96
C MET A 156 -5.21 -6.43 -7.03
N SER A 157 -4.80 -7.10 -5.95
CA SER A 157 -5.75 -7.62 -4.95
C SER A 157 -6.62 -6.52 -4.32
N LYS A 158 -6.11 -5.29 -4.20
CA LYS A 158 -6.91 -4.14 -3.75
C LYS A 158 -7.95 -3.74 -4.78
N VAL A 159 -7.59 -3.73 -6.07
CA VAL A 159 -8.56 -3.48 -7.15
C VAL A 159 -9.64 -4.56 -7.15
N TYR A 160 -9.25 -5.83 -7.06
CA TYR A 160 -10.21 -6.95 -6.99
C TYR A 160 -11.12 -6.86 -5.77
N SER A 161 -10.60 -6.42 -4.61
CA SER A 161 -11.42 -6.20 -3.41
C SER A 161 -12.56 -5.21 -3.60
N LEU A 162 -12.46 -4.29 -4.57
CA LEU A 162 -13.50 -3.31 -4.83
C LEU A 162 -14.52 -3.78 -5.86
N VAL A 163 -14.20 -4.77 -6.69
CA VAL A 163 -15.10 -5.22 -7.77
C VAL A 163 -15.68 -6.62 -7.55
N CYS A 164 -15.08 -7.43 -6.66
CA CYS A 164 -15.54 -8.76 -6.31
C CYS A 164 -16.47 -8.72 -5.08
N ASP A 165 -17.33 -9.72 -4.96
CA ASP A 165 -18.32 -9.78 -3.90
C ASP A 165 -17.66 -10.25 -2.59
N ASP A 166 -17.92 -9.53 -1.50
CA ASP A 166 -17.41 -9.85 -0.15
C ASP A 166 -15.90 -10.13 -0.08
N PHE A 167 -15.13 -9.49 -0.96
CA PHE A 167 -13.70 -9.76 -1.12
C PHE A 167 -12.85 -8.78 -0.33
N VAL A 168 -12.07 -9.30 0.60
CA VAL A 168 -11.24 -8.47 1.50
C VAL A 168 -9.90 -8.13 0.85
N ILE A 169 -9.28 -7.04 1.29
CA ILE A 169 -7.89 -6.72 1.01
C ILE A 169 -7.02 -7.63 1.88
N TYR A 170 -6.59 -8.75 1.31
CA TYR A 170 -5.65 -9.65 1.96
C TYR A 170 -4.21 -9.14 1.73
N ASP A 171 -3.75 -8.21 2.57
CA ASP A 171 -2.36 -7.78 2.59
C ASP A 171 -1.53 -8.57 3.62
N SER A 172 -0.21 -8.35 3.64
CA SER A 172 0.69 -9.05 4.57
C SER A 172 0.39 -8.81 6.06
N ARG A 173 -0.27 -7.69 6.42
CA ARG A 173 -0.64 -7.40 7.81
C ARG A 173 -1.89 -8.18 8.18
N VAL A 174 -2.91 -8.17 7.33
CA VAL A 174 -4.10 -9.00 7.53
C VAL A 174 -3.72 -10.49 7.65
N ALA A 175 -2.81 -10.96 6.79
CA ALA A 175 -2.26 -12.32 6.89
C ALA A 175 -1.58 -12.60 8.24
N ALA A 176 -0.76 -11.67 8.73
CA ALA A 176 -0.07 -11.80 10.01
C ALA A 176 -1.05 -11.89 11.20
N ALA A 177 -2.04 -11.01 11.24
CA ALA A 177 -3.05 -11.01 12.30
C ALA A 177 -3.91 -12.28 12.30
N LEU A 178 -4.32 -12.76 11.12
CA LEU A 178 -5.04 -14.02 10.98
C LEU A 178 -4.18 -15.22 11.39
N GLY A 179 -2.90 -15.24 11.01
CA GLY A 179 -1.95 -16.27 11.46
C GLY A 179 -1.85 -16.32 12.99
N ARG A 180 -1.81 -15.16 13.66
CA ARG A 180 -1.80 -15.08 15.13
C ARG A 180 -3.09 -15.62 15.73
N ALA A 181 -4.24 -15.27 15.15
CA ALA A 181 -5.54 -15.79 15.57
C ALA A 181 -5.60 -17.32 15.45
N VAL A 182 -5.07 -17.88 14.36
CA VAL A 182 -4.99 -19.33 14.14
C VAL A 182 -4.08 -20.00 15.17
N VAL A 183 -2.94 -19.41 15.50
CA VAL A 183 -2.05 -19.93 16.57
C VAL A 183 -2.76 -19.96 17.92
N GLN A 184 -3.43 -18.87 18.31
CA GLN A 184 -4.20 -18.81 19.55
C GLN A 184 -5.35 -19.83 19.56
N PHE A 185 -6.04 -20.03 18.43
CA PHE A 185 -7.05 -21.07 18.29
C PHE A 185 -6.45 -22.48 18.48
N CYS A 186 -5.32 -22.76 17.83
CA CYS A 186 -4.64 -24.05 17.96
C CYS A 186 -4.25 -24.32 19.41
N GLN A 187 -3.67 -23.34 20.10
CA GLN A 187 -3.34 -23.42 21.53
C GLN A 187 -4.59 -23.67 22.38
N ALA A 188 -5.66 -22.90 22.19
CA ALA A 188 -6.92 -23.05 22.91
C ALA A 188 -7.61 -24.41 22.67
N LYS A 189 -7.29 -25.09 21.57
CA LYS A 189 -7.83 -26.42 21.21
C LYS A 189 -6.83 -27.56 21.40
N GLY A 190 -5.61 -27.29 21.88
CA GLY A 190 -4.57 -28.29 22.06
C GLY A 190 -4.07 -28.91 20.75
N LEU A 191 -4.13 -28.17 19.64
CA LEU A 191 -3.65 -28.62 18.33
C LEU A 191 -2.14 -28.38 18.20
N THR A 192 -1.42 -29.38 17.68
CA THR A 192 0.03 -29.32 17.49
C THR A 192 0.44 -28.75 16.14
N ASP A 193 -0.44 -28.83 15.15
CA ASP A 193 -0.20 -28.45 13.76
C ASP A 193 -1.36 -27.56 13.28
N VAL A 194 -1.06 -26.65 12.35
CA VAL A 194 -2.11 -25.79 11.76
C VAL A 194 -3.03 -26.66 10.91
N PRO A 195 -4.37 -26.65 11.15
CA PRO A 195 -5.30 -27.39 10.30
C PRO A 195 -5.25 -26.95 8.85
N GLU A 196 -5.45 -27.88 7.92
CA GLU A 196 -5.60 -27.58 6.50
C GLU A 196 -6.69 -26.51 6.28
N GLY A 197 -6.35 -25.48 5.51
CA GLY A 197 -7.24 -24.35 5.23
C GLY A 197 -7.12 -23.20 6.23
N LEU A 198 -6.45 -23.39 7.37
CA LEU A 198 -6.09 -22.32 8.30
C LEU A 198 -4.61 -21.91 8.19
N ASP A 199 -3.83 -22.59 7.35
CA ASP A 199 -2.44 -22.30 7.00
C ASP A 199 -2.33 -21.13 6.01
N LEU A 200 -3.03 -20.04 6.29
CA LEU A 200 -3.09 -18.83 5.47
C LEU A 200 -1.69 -18.31 5.15
N ALA A 201 -1.36 -18.22 3.85
CA ALA A 201 -0.02 -17.84 3.44
C ALA A 201 0.32 -16.38 3.79
N TRP A 202 1.53 -16.14 4.27
CA TRP A 202 1.97 -14.84 4.79
C TRP A 202 3.15 -14.25 4.03
N ALA A 203 3.35 -12.94 4.12
CA ALA A 203 4.50 -12.24 3.55
C ALA A 203 5.20 -11.39 4.63
N PRO A 204 6.54 -11.27 4.58
CA PRO A 204 7.27 -10.47 5.55
C PRO A 204 7.00 -8.98 5.34
N ALA A 205 7.34 -8.18 6.35
CA ALA A 205 7.35 -6.74 6.16
C ALA A 205 8.36 -6.36 5.07
N LYS A 206 7.90 -5.59 4.06
CA LYS A 206 8.83 -4.94 3.14
C LYS A 206 9.76 -4.06 3.95
N SER A 207 11.04 -4.41 3.94
CA SER A 207 12.08 -3.75 4.71
C SER A 207 13.34 -3.75 3.87
N ALA A 208 14.17 -2.72 4.02
CA ALA A 208 15.48 -2.71 3.38
C ALA A 208 16.28 -3.97 3.83
N PRO A 209 17.18 -4.52 2.97
CA PRO A 209 17.95 -5.74 3.29
C PRO A 209 18.71 -5.71 4.61
N ASN A 210 19.00 -4.52 5.15
CA ASN A 210 19.72 -4.29 6.41
C ASN A 210 18.88 -3.52 7.45
N ALA A 211 17.55 -3.61 7.39
CA ALA A 211 16.69 -2.97 8.38
C ALA A 211 16.99 -3.53 9.77
N ILE A 212 17.37 -2.65 10.69
CA ILE A 212 17.58 -3.00 12.10
C ILE A 212 16.18 -3.16 12.71
N SER A 213 15.80 -4.38 13.08
CA SER A 213 14.48 -4.76 13.63
C SER A 213 13.31 -4.39 12.72
N PRO A 214 13.08 -5.13 11.61
CA PRO A 214 11.86 -4.96 10.81
C PRO A 214 10.61 -5.37 11.62
N PRO A 215 9.41 -4.86 11.29
CA PRO A 215 8.18 -5.34 11.88
C PRO A 215 8.03 -6.87 11.75
N GLU A 216 7.73 -7.55 12.85
CA GLU A 216 7.52 -9.00 12.91
C GLU A 216 6.14 -9.31 12.34
N ARG A 217 6.07 -10.04 11.22
CA ARG A 217 4.79 -10.47 10.62
C ARG A 217 4.60 -11.98 10.61
N TYR A 218 5.58 -12.74 11.09
CA TYR A 218 5.43 -14.17 11.21
C TYR A 218 4.73 -14.52 12.51
N ALA A 219 3.57 -15.16 12.42
CA ALA A 219 2.85 -15.61 13.59
C ALA A 219 3.25 -17.01 14.06
N GLY A 220 3.95 -17.79 13.23
CA GLY A 220 4.17 -19.20 13.47
C GLY A 220 5.06 -19.49 14.67
N GLN A 221 4.77 -20.59 15.37
CA GLN A 221 5.45 -21.01 16.59
C GLN A 221 5.61 -22.53 16.61
N ALA A 222 6.80 -23.04 16.90
CA ALA A 222 7.09 -24.48 16.91
C ALA A 222 6.61 -25.19 15.62
N ARG A 223 5.62 -26.09 15.72
CA ARG A 223 5.04 -26.84 14.59
C ARG A 223 3.87 -26.10 13.90
N LEU A 224 3.41 -24.99 14.47
CA LEU A 224 2.37 -24.16 13.87
C LEU A 224 2.98 -23.25 12.80
N THR A 225 3.18 -23.78 11.59
CA THR A 225 3.87 -23.08 10.51
C THR A 225 2.92 -22.59 9.43
N PHE A 226 3.28 -21.49 8.76
CA PHE A 226 2.51 -20.90 7.67
C PHE A 226 3.34 -20.79 6.39
N PRO A 227 2.78 -21.13 5.22
CA PRO A 227 3.48 -21.04 3.94
C PRO A 227 3.75 -19.58 3.53
N ARG A 228 4.74 -19.39 2.65
CA ARG A 228 5.03 -18.08 2.06
C ARG A 228 3.99 -17.72 1.00
N LEU A 229 3.51 -16.48 1.06
CA LEU A 229 2.64 -15.92 0.04
C LEU A 229 3.45 -15.63 -1.23
N ALA A 230 2.95 -16.13 -2.35
CA ALA A 230 3.48 -15.88 -3.69
C ALA A 230 2.39 -15.25 -4.56
N SER A 231 2.77 -14.47 -5.57
CA SER A 231 1.84 -13.85 -6.53
C SER A 231 1.09 -14.86 -7.39
N GLY A 232 0.10 -14.39 -8.15
CA GLY A 232 -0.67 -15.22 -9.08
C GLY A 232 -1.64 -16.15 -8.33
N ARG A 233 -1.76 -17.40 -8.80
CA ARG A 233 -2.71 -18.39 -8.28
C ARG A 233 -2.67 -18.55 -6.77
N VAL A 234 -1.46 -18.62 -6.19
CA VAL A 234 -1.28 -18.81 -4.74
C VAL A 234 -1.89 -17.65 -3.97
N TYR A 235 -1.64 -16.41 -4.41
CA TYR A 235 -2.25 -15.22 -3.80
C TYR A 235 -3.76 -15.28 -3.93
N ALA A 236 -4.28 -15.49 -5.14
CA ALA A 236 -5.71 -15.52 -5.41
C ALA A 236 -6.43 -16.52 -4.51
N LYS A 237 -5.92 -17.75 -4.42
CA LYS A 237 -6.43 -18.80 -3.53
C LYS A 237 -6.51 -18.30 -2.09
N TRP A 238 -5.42 -17.80 -1.52
CA TRP A 238 -5.40 -17.40 -0.11
C TRP A 238 -6.24 -16.16 0.18
N ASN A 239 -6.34 -15.22 -0.76
CA ASN A 239 -7.24 -14.08 -0.63
C ASN A 239 -8.72 -14.53 -0.68
N MET A 240 -9.08 -15.49 -1.52
CA MET A 240 -10.43 -16.09 -1.54
C MET A 240 -10.73 -16.78 -0.21
N LEU A 241 -9.84 -17.64 0.27
CA LEU A 241 -10.02 -18.35 1.55
C LEU A 241 -10.13 -17.38 2.73
N ALA A 242 -9.31 -16.33 2.78
CA ALA A 242 -9.41 -15.29 3.82
C ALA A 242 -10.73 -14.51 3.73
N SER A 243 -11.19 -14.19 2.51
CA SER A 243 -12.48 -13.51 2.30
C SER A 243 -13.64 -14.38 2.78
N TRP A 244 -13.67 -15.66 2.40
CA TRP A 244 -14.70 -16.60 2.85
C TRP A 244 -14.70 -16.81 4.37
N LEU A 245 -13.52 -16.86 4.97
CA LEU A 245 -13.34 -16.97 6.41
C LEU A 245 -13.92 -15.75 7.15
N LEU A 246 -13.55 -14.53 6.73
CA LEU A 246 -14.03 -13.30 7.35
C LEU A 246 -15.52 -13.07 7.12
N THR A 247 -16.03 -13.42 5.94
CA THR A 247 -17.47 -13.45 5.66
C THR A 247 -18.21 -14.40 6.57
N ALA A 248 -17.71 -15.63 6.74
CA ALA A 248 -18.32 -16.60 7.65
C ALA A 248 -18.31 -16.11 9.10
N ILE A 249 -17.25 -15.42 9.55
CA ILE A 249 -17.17 -14.82 10.89
C ILE A 249 -18.17 -13.66 11.03
N ALA A 250 -18.23 -12.75 10.06
CA ALA A 250 -19.14 -11.61 10.09
C ALA A 250 -20.62 -12.02 10.14
N ASP A 251 -20.96 -13.14 9.48
CA ASP A 251 -22.32 -13.67 9.39
C ASP A 251 -22.66 -14.69 10.48
N HIS A 252 -21.69 -15.13 11.28
CA HIS A 252 -21.91 -16.16 12.31
C HIS A 252 -22.85 -15.65 13.42
N GLU A 253 -23.69 -16.53 13.96
CA GLU A 253 -24.66 -16.19 15.00
C GLU A 253 -24.02 -15.60 16.28
N CYS A 254 -22.81 -16.07 16.62
CA CYS A 254 -22.05 -15.58 17.78
C CYS A 254 -21.61 -14.11 17.62
N THR A 255 -21.45 -13.64 16.37
CA THR A 255 -21.06 -12.26 16.05
C THR A 255 -22.21 -11.28 16.29
N ARG A 256 -23.47 -11.74 16.35
CA ARG A 256 -24.65 -10.86 16.56
C ARG A 256 -24.62 -10.04 17.84
N ARG A 257 -23.91 -10.52 18.87
CA ARG A 257 -23.75 -9.83 20.15
C ARG A 257 -22.52 -8.93 20.21
N SER A 258 -21.69 -8.95 19.17
CA SER A 258 -20.45 -8.18 19.15
C SER A 258 -20.70 -6.70 18.88
N ALA A 259 -19.75 -5.85 19.30
CA ALA A 259 -19.74 -4.43 18.98
C ALA A 259 -19.75 -4.18 17.47
N PHE A 260 -19.17 -5.07 16.65
CA PHE A 260 -19.25 -4.98 15.19
C PHE A 260 -20.69 -4.99 14.68
N VAL A 261 -21.59 -5.81 15.24
CA VAL A 261 -23.00 -5.83 14.82
C VAL A 261 -23.79 -4.73 15.51
N ALA A 262 -23.50 -4.45 16.78
CA ALA A 262 -24.25 -3.46 17.56
C ALA A 262 -23.99 -2.01 17.10
N ARG A 263 -22.81 -1.71 16.55
CA ARG A 263 -22.38 -0.34 16.20
C ARG A 263 -22.21 -0.10 14.70
N ILE A 264 -22.17 -1.16 13.87
CA ILE A 264 -21.98 -1.03 12.42
C ILE A 264 -23.12 -1.77 11.70
N GLU A 265 -24.08 -1.01 11.18
CA GLU A 265 -25.31 -1.55 10.57
C GLU A 265 -25.05 -2.29 9.25
N SER A 266 -24.20 -1.73 8.39
CA SER A 266 -23.92 -2.30 7.07
C SER A 266 -22.99 -3.51 7.16
N ARG A 267 -23.43 -4.63 6.56
CA ARG A 267 -22.61 -5.86 6.45
C ARG A 267 -21.29 -5.62 5.73
N THR A 268 -21.31 -4.88 4.63
CA THR A 268 -20.10 -4.52 3.87
C THR A 268 -19.14 -3.69 4.73
N ARG A 269 -19.68 -2.74 5.51
CA ARG A 269 -18.85 -1.96 6.45
C ARG A 269 -18.28 -2.82 7.57
N ARG A 270 -19.02 -3.80 8.08
CA ARG A 270 -18.50 -4.77 9.06
C ARG A 270 -17.32 -5.56 8.54
N LEU A 271 -17.38 -6.04 7.29
CA LEU A 271 -16.25 -6.73 6.66
C LEU A 271 -15.02 -5.83 6.54
N ARG A 272 -15.20 -4.58 6.11
CA ARG A 272 -14.11 -3.59 6.04
C ARG A 272 -13.56 -3.25 7.41
N ALA A 273 -14.39 -3.19 8.44
CA ALA A 273 -13.96 -2.95 9.82
C ALA A 273 -13.14 -4.11 10.37
N LEU A 274 -13.54 -5.37 10.12
CA LEU A 274 -12.74 -6.55 10.49
C LEU A 274 -11.39 -6.56 9.77
N GLU A 275 -11.38 -6.27 8.47
CA GLU A 275 -10.15 -6.12 7.68
C GLU A 275 -9.24 -5.02 8.25
N ALA A 276 -9.80 -3.85 8.56
CA ALA A 276 -9.10 -2.71 9.15
C ALA A 276 -8.48 -3.04 10.52
N ALA A 277 -9.22 -3.73 11.39
CA ALA A 277 -8.73 -4.17 12.69
C ALA A 277 -7.54 -5.13 12.54
N LEU A 278 -7.66 -6.15 11.69
CA LEU A 278 -6.60 -7.12 11.41
C LEU A 278 -5.37 -6.45 10.79
N PHE A 279 -5.59 -5.49 9.90
CA PHE A 279 -4.53 -4.70 9.30
C PHE A 279 -3.73 -3.89 10.32
N MET A 280 -4.41 -3.27 11.30
CA MET A 280 -3.71 -2.52 12.36
C MET A 280 -2.92 -3.44 13.27
N ILE A 281 -3.54 -4.53 13.73
CA ILE A 281 -2.89 -5.55 14.57
C ILE A 281 -1.67 -6.15 13.88
N GLY A 282 -1.80 -6.50 12.60
CA GLY A 282 -0.77 -7.20 11.85
C GLY A 282 0.38 -6.33 11.36
N TYR A 283 0.43 -5.05 11.77
CA TYR A 283 1.55 -4.18 11.47
C TYR A 283 2.87 -4.76 11.99
N ASP A 284 2.89 -5.12 13.28
CA ASP A 284 3.99 -5.75 14.00
C ASP A 284 3.46 -6.63 15.13
N LEU A 285 3.68 -7.94 15.03
CA LEU A 285 3.28 -8.92 16.04
C LEU A 285 4.26 -9.03 17.22
N GLY A 286 5.48 -8.52 17.07
CA GLY A 286 6.54 -8.56 18.08
C GLY A 286 6.55 -7.34 19.01
N GLY A 287 5.57 -6.44 18.89
CA GLY A 287 5.41 -5.31 19.80
C GLY A 287 5.14 -5.73 21.24
N ASP A 288 5.27 -4.78 22.17
CA ASP A 288 5.18 -4.98 23.62
C ASP A 288 3.84 -5.61 24.03
N SER A 289 3.76 -6.94 23.96
CA SER A 289 2.66 -7.71 24.49
C SER A 289 2.89 -7.86 25.99
N ASP A 290 2.20 -7.04 26.78
CA ASP A 290 2.10 -7.18 28.25
C ASP A 290 1.34 -8.45 28.70
N ALA A 291 1.27 -9.48 27.84
CA ALA A 291 0.66 -10.77 28.13
C ALA A 291 1.73 -11.88 28.02
N GLY A 292 2.50 -12.06 29.11
CA GLY A 292 3.01 -13.36 29.52
C GLY A 292 4.23 -13.94 28.77
N GLY A 293 5.43 -13.50 29.17
CA GLY A 293 6.54 -14.40 29.50
C GLY A 293 7.36 -15.02 28.36
N ARG A 294 8.40 -14.30 27.90
CA ARG A 294 9.81 -14.77 27.92
C ARG A 294 10.75 -13.67 27.41
N ALA A 295 11.64 -13.23 28.30
CA ALA A 295 12.77 -12.38 27.94
C ALA A 295 13.83 -13.19 27.17
N PRO A 296 14.51 -12.59 26.17
CA PRO A 296 15.90 -12.87 25.90
C PRO A 296 16.79 -11.87 26.65
N GLN A 297 17.96 -12.37 27.04
CA GLN A 297 18.89 -11.78 28.00
C GLN A 297 19.50 -10.45 27.53
N ARG A 298 19.75 -9.61 28.53
CA ARG A 298 20.49 -8.34 28.47
C ARG A 298 21.92 -8.55 27.97
N HIS A 299 22.36 -7.67 27.09
CA HIS A 299 23.73 -7.15 27.10
C HIS A 299 23.68 -5.62 26.96
N GLU A 300 24.24 -4.93 27.95
CA GLU A 300 24.52 -3.49 28.00
C GLU A 300 25.94 -3.34 28.59
N PRO A 301 26.59 -2.15 28.57
CA PRO A 301 26.28 -0.89 27.87
C PRO A 301 27.52 -0.26 27.19
N VAL A 302 27.40 0.93 26.54
CA VAL A 302 28.29 2.14 26.63
C VAL A 302 27.79 3.18 25.61
N GLY A 303 27.23 4.33 26.03
CA GLY A 303 27.89 5.65 25.98
C GLY A 303 26.94 6.76 25.45
N PRO A 304 27.13 8.05 25.83
CA PRO A 304 26.04 8.99 26.06
C PRO A 304 25.45 9.68 24.82
N GLN A 305 24.15 9.96 24.93
CA GLN A 305 23.30 10.67 23.97
C GLN A 305 23.67 12.15 23.84
N THR A 306 23.91 12.60 22.60
CA THR A 306 23.68 14.00 22.24
C THR A 306 22.29 14.14 21.62
N ARG A 307 21.38 14.77 22.37
CA ARG A 307 20.07 15.26 21.89
C ARG A 307 20.26 16.19 20.69
N ARG A 308 19.51 15.97 19.61
CA ARG A 308 19.14 17.01 18.65
C ARG A 308 17.61 17.11 18.58
N PRO A 309 17.03 18.31 18.71
CA PRO A 309 15.60 18.54 18.60
C PRO A 309 15.19 18.59 17.11
N GLY A 310 13.96 18.18 16.82
CA GLY A 310 13.37 18.28 15.48
C GLY A 310 12.50 17.08 15.15
N GLY A 311 11.31 17.02 15.78
CA GLY A 311 10.24 16.13 15.36
C GLY A 311 9.68 16.64 14.03
N GLY A 312 10.10 16.01 12.94
CA GLY A 312 9.45 16.11 11.64
C GLY A 312 8.99 14.71 11.24
N GLU A 313 7.75 14.60 10.78
CA GLU A 313 7.14 13.35 10.33
C GLU A 313 8.04 12.66 9.30
N VAL A 314 8.46 11.43 9.61
CA VAL A 314 9.40 10.68 8.77
C VAL A 314 8.60 9.84 7.79
N TYR A 315 8.43 10.37 6.57
CA TYR A 315 7.84 9.62 5.46
C TYR A 315 8.77 8.49 5.00
N GLU A 316 8.18 7.35 4.64
CA GLU A 316 8.89 6.14 4.21
C GLU A 316 9.58 6.34 2.86
N TRP A 317 10.69 5.64 2.66
CA TRP A 317 11.44 5.64 1.41
C TRP A 317 10.79 4.68 0.40
N ILE A 318 10.35 5.22 -0.72
CA ILE A 318 9.69 4.58 -1.85
C ILE A 318 10.75 4.23 -2.91
N GLU A 319 10.87 2.96 -3.27
CA GLU A 319 11.75 2.52 -4.37
C GLU A 319 11.31 3.10 -5.71
N CYS A 320 12.28 3.53 -6.51
CA CYS A 320 12.07 4.10 -7.84
C CYS A 320 13.29 3.79 -8.73
N GLU A 321 13.15 3.92 -10.04
CA GLU A 321 14.25 3.70 -10.98
C GLU A 321 14.30 4.76 -12.07
N THR A 322 15.52 5.15 -12.48
CA THR A 322 15.66 6.13 -13.55
C THR A 322 15.34 5.49 -14.91
N ARG A 323 14.50 6.14 -15.72
CA ARG A 323 14.03 5.63 -17.01
C ARG A 323 15.11 5.12 -17.98
N LYS A 324 16.16 5.93 -18.25
CA LYS A 324 17.20 5.56 -19.25
C LYS A 324 18.09 4.38 -18.84
N ARG A 325 18.44 4.28 -17.55
CA ARG A 325 19.50 3.36 -17.08
C ARG A 325 18.99 2.30 -16.08
N GLY A 326 17.69 2.28 -15.78
CA GLY A 326 17.11 1.40 -14.76
C GLY A 326 17.81 1.50 -13.40
N ARG A 327 18.43 2.64 -13.08
CA ARG A 327 19.21 2.78 -11.85
C ARG A 327 18.25 2.91 -10.69
N GLN A 328 18.25 1.92 -9.81
CA GLN A 328 17.44 1.94 -8.61
C GLN A 328 17.91 3.02 -7.63
N PHE A 329 16.92 3.65 -7.01
CA PHE A 329 17.05 4.61 -5.94
C PHE A 329 15.79 4.56 -5.08
N GLU A 330 15.78 5.27 -3.96
CA GLU A 330 14.61 5.43 -3.12
C GLU A 330 14.31 6.92 -2.99
N TYR A 331 13.05 7.32 -2.89
CA TYR A 331 12.63 8.69 -2.61
C TYR A 331 11.64 8.76 -1.47
N ARG A 332 11.51 9.89 -0.80
CA ARG A 332 10.38 10.14 0.10
C ARG A 332 9.88 11.55 -0.11
N LEU A 333 8.60 11.73 0.13
CA LEU A 333 7.95 13.03 0.14
C LEU A 333 8.12 13.60 1.55
N GLY A 334 8.66 14.80 1.67
CA GLY A 334 8.66 15.58 2.90
C GLY A 334 7.67 16.73 2.79
N GLN A 335 7.47 17.48 3.88
CA GLN A 335 6.58 18.64 3.88
C GLN A 335 7.04 19.75 2.91
N ASP A 336 8.36 19.94 2.76
CA ASP A 336 8.98 21.03 2.02
C ASP A 336 9.91 20.58 0.89
N ALA A 337 10.10 19.27 0.71
CA ALA A 337 11.05 18.72 -0.25
C ALA A 337 10.78 17.26 -0.59
N ILE A 338 11.25 16.84 -1.76
CA ILE A 338 11.44 15.42 -2.10
C ILE A 338 12.89 15.05 -1.80
N ASP A 339 13.12 14.02 -0.99
CA ASP A 339 14.46 13.47 -0.78
C ASP A 339 14.66 12.22 -1.64
N THR A 340 15.85 11.99 -2.19
CA THR A 340 16.22 10.72 -2.85
C THR A 340 17.52 10.16 -2.28
N ARG A 341 17.70 8.83 -2.27
CA ARG A 341 18.95 8.16 -1.88
C ARG A 341 19.17 6.88 -2.68
N LYS A 342 20.37 6.30 -2.58
CA LYS A 342 20.61 4.96 -3.12
C LYS A 342 19.97 3.89 -2.22
N PRO A 343 19.57 2.72 -2.76
CA PRO A 343 19.04 1.63 -1.95
C PRO A 343 20.06 1.16 -0.93
N GLY A 344 19.60 0.83 0.29
CA GLY A 344 20.49 0.36 1.38
C GLY A 344 21.20 1.48 2.16
N GLY A 345 20.88 2.75 1.89
CA GLY A 345 21.44 3.90 2.61
C GLY A 345 22.57 4.62 1.85
N GLY A 346 22.75 5.92 2.13
CA GLY A 346 23.76 6.76 1.49
C GLY A 346 23.41 8.25 1.52
N SER A 347 24.20 9.06 0.80
CA SER A 347 23.95 10.50 0.67
C SER A 347 22.55 10.76 0.11
N VAL A 348 21.79 11.55 0.87
CA VAL A 348 20.48 12.04 0.45
C VAL A 348 20.66 13.22 -0.51
N ILE A 349 19.95 13.20 -1.63
CA ILE A 349 19.80 14.35 -2.51
C ILE A 349 18.42 14.92 -2.23
N ARG A 350 18.37 16.14 -1.70
CA ARG A 350 17.15 16.87 -1.37
C ARG A 350 16.77 17.81 -2.52
N PHE A 351 15.51 17.73 -2.92
CA PHE A 351 14.84 18.58 -3.91
C PHE A 351 13.75 19.39 -3.21
N PRO A 352 14.06 20.59 -2.68
CA PRO A 352 13.05 21.49 -2.12
C PRO A 352 11.91 21.75 -3.10
N HIS A 353 10.67 21.86 -2.61
CA HIS A 353 9.50 22.13 -3.45
C HIS A 353 9.68 23.43 -4.25
N SER A 354 10.25 24.49 -3.64
CA SER A 354 10.56 25.75 -4.34
C SER A 354 11.49 25.58 -5.55
N GLU A 355 12.46 24.66 -5.46
CA GLU A 355 13.36 24.34 -6.58
C GLU A 355 12.66 23.51 -7.66
N ILE A 356 11.76 22.62 -7.26
CA ILE A 356 10.92 21.84 -8.17
C ILE A 356 9.99 22.79 -8.93
N ASP A 357 9.29 23.68 -8.24
CA ASP A 357 8.36 24.64 -8.83
C ASP A 357 9.06 25.58 -9.81
N GLU A 358 10.24 26.09 -9.46
CA GLU A 358 11.07 26.89 -10.37
C GLU A 358 11.47 26.08 -11.62
N THR A 359 11.86 24.82 -11.44
CA THR A 359 12.20 23.92 -12.56
C THR A 359 11.01 23.71 -13.48
N LEU A 360 9.82 23.44 -12.91
CA LEU A 360 8.58 23.21 -13.66
C LEU A 360 8.13 24.47 -14.39
N ARG A 361 8.22 25.65 -13.77
CA ARG A 361 7.87 26.92 -14.40
C ARG A 361 8.75 27.22 -15.62
N ARG A 362 10.04 26.91 -15.54
CA ARG A 362 10.98 27.05 -16.67
C ARG A 362 10.65 26.10 -17.82
N LEU A 363 10.27 24.86 -17.52
CA LEU A 363 9.81 23.90 -18.53
C LEU A 363 8.51 24.37 -19.18
N ALA A 364 7.53 24.79 -18.39
CA ALA A 364 6.26 25.31 -18.90
C ALA A 364 6.47 26.57 -19.76
N ALA A 365 7.33 27.49 -19.35
CA ALA A 365 7.63 28.70 -20.12
C ALA A 365 8.30 28.41 -21.48
N HIS A 366 9.09 27.33 -21.57
CA HIS A 366 9.81 26.99 -22.80
C HIS A 366 9.01 26.07 -23.73
N PHE A 367 8.31 25.07 -23.17
CA PHE A 367 7.65 24.01 -23.94
C PHE A 367 6.13 24.11 -23.92
N GLY A 368 5.52 24.90 -23.02
CA GLY A 368 4.08 24.91 -22.80
C GLY A 368 3.58 23.52 -22.42
N THR A 369 2.64 22.99 -23.21
CA THR A 369 2.15 21.61 -23.11
C THR A 369 2.91 20.62 -24.00
N GLY A 370 3.90 21.10 -24.75
CA GLY A 370 4.73 20.30 -25.63
C GLY A 370 5.75 19.43 -24.89
N PRO A 371 6.31 18.43 -25.58
CA PRO A 371 7.27 17.49 -25.00
C PRO A 371 8.64 18.14 -24.78
N PHE A 372 9.30 17.79 -23.67
CA PHE A 372 10.63 18.26 -23.29
C PHE A 372 11.60 17.09 -23.01
N PRO A 373 12.90 17.23 -23.35
CA PRO A 373 13.89 16.18 -23.13
C PRO A 373 14.51 16.20 -21.71
N LEU A 374 15.16 15.10 -21.29
CA LEU A 374 15.87 15.02 -20.01
C LEU A 374 17.07 15.96 -19.87
N SER A 375 17.84 16.18 -20.94
CA SER A 375 19.12 16.95 -20.96
C SER A 375 20.06 16.71 -19.76
N ASN A 376 20.52 15.47 -19.53
CA ASN A 376 21.29 15.09 -18.34
C ASN A 376 22.83 15.20 -18.43
N SER A 377 23.39 15.68 -19.54
CA SER A 377 24.85 15.82 -19.69
C SER A 377 25.37 16.96 -18.80
N ALA A 378 26.07 16.65 -17.71
CA ALA A 378 26.58 17.67 -16.79
C ALA A 378 27.46 18.72 -17.49
N THR A 379 28.36 18.26 -18.36
CA THR A 379 29.25 19.13 -19.14
C THR A 379 28.45 19.94 -20.17
N GLY A 380 27.53 19.28 -20.88
CA GLY A 380 26.74 19.92 -21.93
C GLY A 380 25.78 20.98 -21.40
N VAL A 381 25.11 20.71 -20.28
CA VAL A 381 24.22 21.67 -19.60
C VAL A 381 25.01 22.89 -19.13
N ARG A 382 26.16 22.68 -18.46
CA ARG A 382 26.99 23.78 -17.95
C ARG A 382 27.57 24.65 -19.07
N LYS A 383 27.97 24.03 -20.19
CA LYS A 383 28.50 24.73 -21.37
C LYS A 383 27.41 25.21 -22.34
N LYS A 384 26.13 24.97 -22.04
CA LYS A 384 24.98 25.27 -22.92
C LYS A 384 25.10 24.68 -24.33
N THR A 385 25.66 23.47 -24.44
CA THR A 385 25.84 22.76 -25.72
C THR A 385 24.83 21.65 -25.94
N VAL A 386 23.80 21.55 -25.10
CA VAL A 386 22.68 20.59 -25.22
C VAL A 386 21.37 21.34 -25.34
N PRO A 387 20.34 20.77 -26.00
CA PRO A 387 19.02 21.36 -26.06
C PRO A 387 18.46 21.68 -24.67
N PHE A 388 17.63 22.73 -24.60
CA PHE A 388 16.89 23.03 -23.37
C PHE A 388 16.00 21.82 -23.01
N GLY A 389 15.82 21.57 -21.72
CA GLY A 389 15.20 20.35 -21.21
C GLY A 389 15.30 20.29 -19.69
N LEU A 390 14.84 19.20 -19.07
CA LEU A 390 14.69 19.08 -17.62
C LEU A 390 16.00 19.33 -16.86
N GLY A 391 17.13 18.75 -17.29
CA GLY A 391 18.41 18.96 -16.64
C GLY A 391 18.95 20.38 -16.78
N THR A 392 18.62 21.07 -17.88
CA THR A 392 18.95 22.49 -18.08
C THR A 392 18.07 23.38 -17.20
N ALA A 393 16.75 23.15 -17.19
CA ALA A 393 15.81 23.87 -16.33
C ALA A 393 16.15 23.70 -14.85
N TYR A 394 16.45 22.47 -14.42
CA TYR A 394 16.88 22.17 -13.04
C TYR A 394 18.20 22.84 -12.69
N PHE A 395 19.18 22.83 -13.59
CA PHE A 395 20.46 23.51 -13.37
C PHE A 395 20.30 25.02 -13.24
N GLU A 396 19.46 25.63 -14.06
CA GLU A 396 19.20 27.07 -13.98
C GLU A 396 18.45 27.45 -12.71
N ALA A 397 17.48 26.63 -12.28
CA ALA A 397 16.71 26.82 -11.07
C ALA A 397 17.58 26.70 -9.79
N THR A 398 18.54 25.78 -9.79
CA THR A 398 19.19 25.34 -8.53
C THR A 398 20.71 25.50 -8.48
N ARG A 399 21.36 25.64 -9.65
CA ARG A 399 22.82 25.49 -9.84
C ARG A 399 23.40 24.14 -9.35
N LYS A 400 22.56 23.15 -9.03
CA LYS A 400 22.96 21.81 -8.57
C LYS A 400 23.30 20.89 -9.73
N ASN A 401 23.85 19.71 -9.42
CA ASN A 401 24.37 18.81 -10.45
C ASN A 401 23.27 18.34 -11.44
N PRO A 402 23.35 18.65 -12.75
CA PRO A 402 22.29 18.33 -13.72
C PRO A 402 21.86 16.85 -13.78
N PRO A 403 22.75 15.85 -13.64
CA PRO A 403 22.36 14.45 -13.60
C PRO A 403 21.37 14.09 -12.47
N ASN A 404 21.25 14.89 -11.41
CA ASN A 404 20.25 14.67 -10.36
C ASN A 404 18.82 14.79 -10.93
N ALA A 405 18.64 15.57 -11.99
CA ALA A 405 17.37 15.71 -12.68
C ALA A 405 16.84 14.39 -13.24
N SER A 406 17.69 13.37 -13.47
CA SER A 406 17.22 12.04 -13.86
C SER A 406 16.45 11.30 -12.76
N ARG A 407 16.81 11.51 -11.48
CA ARG A 407 16.04 10.98 -10.34
C ARG A 407 14.77 11.79 -10.14
N LEU A 408 14.89 13.12 -10.20
CA LEU A 408 13.74 14.01 -10.10
C LEU A 408 12.70 13.69 -11.17
N ALA A 409 13.12 13.45 -12.42
CA ALA A 409 12.24 13.04 -13.53
C ALA A 409 11.44 11.78 -13.18
N ALA A 410 12.13 10.74 -12.70
CA ALA A 410 11.51 9.48 -12.36
C ALA A 410 10.53 9.61 -11.18
N VAL A 411 10.85 10.44 -10.19
CA VAL A 411 9.91 10.74 -9.10
C VAL A 411 8.71 11.52 -9.61
N LEU A 412 8.90 12.58 -10.40
CA LEU A 412 7.81 13.39 -10.93
C LEU A 412 6.93 12.61 -11.93
N GLU A 413 7.49 11.65 -12.67
CA GLU A 413 6.74 10.68 -13.45
C GLU A 413 5.93 9.74 -12.54
N ASP A 414 6.53 9.22 -11.47
CA ASP A 414 5.83 8.34 -10.51
C ASP A 414 4.71 9.06 -9.74
N LEU A 415 4.87 10.37 -9.49
CA LEU A 415 3.85 11.24 -8.90
C LEU A 415 2.79 11.71 -9.90
N GLY A 416 2.97 11.46 -11.21
CA GLY A 416 2.03 11.89 -12.26
C GLY A 416 2.12 13.37 -12.64
N VAL A 417 3.17 14.08 -12.20
CA VAL A 417 3.46 15.45 -12.64
C VAL A 417 4.01 15.44 -14.07
N PHE A 418 4.77 14.41 -14.43
CA PHE A 418 5.25 14.18 -15.79
C PHE A 418 4.55 12.99 -16.43
N GLU A 419 4.22 13.15 -17.72
CA GLU A 419 3.69 12.08 -18.55
C GLU A 419 4.72 11.71 -19.63
N PRO A 420 5.00 10.41 -19.86
CA PRO A 420 5.82 9.94 -20.96
C PRO A 420 5.37 10.49 -22.33
N ALA A 421 6.26 11.17 -23.06
CA ALA A 421 5.98 11.55 -24.44
C ALA A 421 6.34 10.40 -25.41
N PRO A 422 5.53 10.12 -26.45
CA PRO A 422 5.76 9.01 -27.38
C PRO A 422 6.96 9.19 -28.34
N LEU A 423 7.70 10.31 -28.23
CA LEU A 423 8.76 10.66 -29.17
C LEU A 423 10.08 9.90 -28.93
N THR A 424 10.49 9.64 -27.68
CA THR A 424 11.60 8.74 -27.28
C THR A 424 11.55 8.46 -25.75
N ASP A 425 12.33 7.49 -25.25
CA ASP A 425 12.45 7.09 -23.82
C ASP A 425 12.96 8.19 -22.84
N GLU A 426 13.21 9.40 -23.33
CA GLU A 426 13.78 10.51 -22.54
C GLU A 426 13.02 11.83 -22.70
N HIS A 427 11.74 11.76 -23.11
CA HIS A 427 10.87 12.93 -23.21
C HIS A 427 9.61 12.79 -22.36
N TRP A 428 9.17 13.92 -21.84
CA TRP A 428 7.94 14.03 -21.06
C TRP A 428 7.13 15.24 -21.50
N THR A 429 5.83 15.20 -21.23
CA THR A 429 4.96 16.38 -21.18
C THR A 429 4.62 16.69 -19.73
N LEU A 430 4.26 17.93 -19.44
CA LEU A 430 3.67 18.28 -18.15
C LEU A 430 2.25 17.71 -18.10
N GLY A 431 1.88 17.01 -17.02
CA GLY A 431 0.50 16.58 -16.79
C GLY A 431 -0.42 17.79 -16.62
N ASN A 432 -1.74 17.60 -16.80
CA ASN A 432 -2.76 18.67 -16.78
C ASN A 432 -3.01 19.34 -15.40
N SER A 433 -2.02 19.38 -14.52
CA SER A 433 -2.12 20.07 -13.22
C SER A 433 -0.76 20.67 -12.84
N PRO A 434 -0.58 22.00 -12.94
CA PRO A 434 0.58 22.63 -12.34
C PRO A 434 0.48 22.51 -10.81
N PRO A 435 1.58 22.21 -10.09
CA PRO A 435 1.57 22.31 -8.63
C PRO A 435 1.37 23.77 -8.24
N HIS A 436 0.34 24.01 -7.43
CA HIS A 436 0.08 25.18 -6.60
C HIS A 436 0.52 26.55 -7.17
N GLN A 437 -0.44 27.28 -7.76
CA GLN A 437 -0.44 28.74 -7.61
C GLN A 437 -0.65 29.04 -6.13
N TYR A 438 0.44 29.31 -5.40
CA TYR A 438 0.36 30.15 -4.21
C TYR A 438 0.08 31.56 -4.70
N GLU A 439 -1.18 31.99 -4.65
CA GLU A 439 -1.49 33.41 -4.55
C GLU A 439 -0.89 33.90 -3.23
N SER A 440 0.26 34.55 -3.32
CA SER A 440 0.74 35.41 -2.25
C SER A 440 -0.19 36.63 -2.21
N GLY A 441 -1.19 36.57 -1.32
CA GLY A 441 -1.76 37.78 -0.76
C GLY A 441 -0.66 38.52 -0.02
N ASP A 442 -0.19 39.61 -0.62
CA ASP A 442 0.02 40.91 0.03
C ASP A 442 0.78 41.84 -0.93
N SER A 443 0.06 42.83 -1.43
CA SER A 443 0.62 44.15 -1.64
C SER A 443 -0.49 45.17 -1.42
N ASP A 444 -0.41 45.85 -0.29
CA ASP A 444 -0.96 47.19 -0.10
C ASP A 444 -0.65 48.06 -1.34
N VAL A 445 -1.71 48.56 -1.96
CA VAL A 445 -2.07 49.96 -2.28
C VAL A 445 -3.24 49.95 -3.27
#